data_AF-A0A519UB08-F1
#
_entry.id   AF-A0A519UB08-F1
#
_cell.length_a   1.000
_cell.length_b   1.000
_cell.length_c   1.000
_cell.angle_alpha   90.00
_cell.angle_beta   90.00
_cell.angle_gamma   90.00
#
_symmetry.space_group_name_H-M   'P 1'
#
loop_
_entity.id
_entity.type
_entity.pdbx_description
1 polymer ?
#
loop_
_entity_poly.entity_id
_entity_poly.type
_entity_poly.pdbx_seq_one_letter_code
_entity_poly.pdbx_strand_id
1 'polypeptide(L)'
;MCAAAAQLGLAAAHNLATARPAQAWALALAGQPDSARAVAQRLVAGPDTKQRPVGQQLLAALAASPNLAAPARPVVGNVLLAKAQQAEPRPAQATKLYQQLLATAPFNEKAVLAAARFYATQRRPSDAYEALRLGLVENPASLPLEQAFVLAAADAGLAELAQPALEQLRPRLDPAAYANLLAQFAARRAAHAAAMADFSADAAPPVLRP
;
A
#
# COMPACT_ATOMS: atom_id res chain seq x y z
N MET A 1 1.63 -5.66 7.36
CA MET A 1 2.75 -5.97 8.29
C MET A 1 3.46 -7.27 7.86
N CYS A 2 4.08 -7.27 6.68
CA CYS A 2 4.96 -8.37 6.25
C CYS A 2 6.45 -7.94 6.20
N ALA A 3 6.76 -6.66 6.41
CA ALA A 3 8.09 -6.11 6.20
C ALA A 3 9.15 -6.71 7.14
N ALA A 4 8.87 -6.81 8.45
CA ALA A 4 9.85 -7.34 9.41
C ALA A 4 10.12 -8.85 9.21
N ALA A 5 9.08 -9.67 8.99
CA ALA A 5 9.26 -11.11 8.75
C ALA A 5 9.92 -11.40 7.38
N ALA A 6 9.64 -10.57 6.36
CA ALA A 6 10.30 -10.65 5.06
C ALA A 6 11.77 -10.20 5.14
N GLN A 7 12.08 -9.12 5.87
CA GLN A 7 13.45 -8.65 6.10
C GLN A 7 14.27 -9.67 6.90
N LEU A 8 13.67 -10.34 7.90
CA LEU A 8 14.33 -11.41 8.63
C LEU A 8 14.50 -12.68 7.78
N GLY A 9 13.57 -12.97 6.87
CA GLY A 9 13.73 -14.01 5.86
C GLY A 9 14.86 -13.73 4.87
N LEU A 10 15.01 -12.47 4.45
CA LEU A 10 16.12 -12.02 3.61
C LEU A 10 17.47 -12.11 4.35
N ALA A 11 17.52 -11.64 5.60
CA ALA A 11 18.69 -11.76 6.47
C ALA A 11 19.10 -13.23 6.70
N ALA A 12 18.13 -14.13 6.86
CA ALA A 12 18.35 -15.57 6.95
C ALA A 12 18.87 -16.20 5.64
N ALA A 13 18.52 -15.64 4.48
CA ALA A 13 19.07 -16.05 3.18
C ALA A 13 20.53 -15.61 3.02
N HIS A 14 20.95 -14.54 3.72
CA HIS A 14 22.34 -14.08 3.81
C HIS A 14 23.14 -14.71 4.97
N ASN A 15 22.76 -15.92 5.42
CA ASN A 15 23.45 -16.71 6.45
C ASN A 15 23.57 -16.06 7.85
N LEU A 16 22.71 -15.10 8.19
CA LEU A 16 22.62 -14.62 9.57
C LEU A 16 21.89 -15.67 10.43
N ALA A 17 22.67 -16.48 11.14
CA ALA A 17 22.20 -17.61 11.95
C ALA A 17 21.10 -17.23 12.98
N THR A 18 21.13 -16.00 13.49
CA THR A 18 20.15 -15.47 14.45
C THR A 18 18.83 -15.04 13.84
N ALA A 19 18.75 -14.87 12.51
CA ALA A 19 17.59 -14.32 11.84
C ALA A 19 16.44 -15.33 11.69
N ARG A 20 16.74 -16.63 11.57
CA ARG A 20 15.72 -17.68 11.40
C ARG A 20 14.85 -17.90 12.65
N PRO A 21 15.41 -17.98 13.88
CA PRO A 21 14.58 -18.01 15.09
C PRO A 21 13.73 -16.74 15.26
N ALA A 22 14.27 -15.57 14.93
CA ALA A 22 13.54 -14.30 14.98
C ALA A 22 12.39 -14.26 13.95
N GLN A 23 12.59 -14.83 12.76
CA GLN A 23 11.55 -14.97 11.74
C GLN A 23 10.39 -15.86 12.22
N ALA A 24 10.69 -17.00 12.85
CA ALA A 24 9.65 -17.90 13.37
C ALA A 24 8.79 -17.20 14.44
N TRP A 25 9.41 -16.44 15.35
CA TRP A 25 8.70 -15.63 16.34
C TRP A 25 7.90 -14.49 15.71
N ALA A 26 8.45 -13.79 14.73
CA ALA A 26 7.74 -12.72 14.02
C ALA A 26 6.48 -13.24 13.31
N LEU A 27 6.54 -14.43 12.69
CA LEU A 27 5.40 -15.07 12.06
C LEU A 27 4.34 -15.50 13.10
N ALA A 28 4.78 -16.05 14.23
CA ALA A 28 3.88 -16.44 15.31
C ALA A 28 3.11 -15.23 15.87
N LEU A 29 3.82 -14.14 16.16
CA LEU A 29 3.24 -12.89 16.68
C LEU A 29 2.38 -12.16 15.64
N ALA A 30 2.63 -12.37 14.34
CA ALA A 30 1.82 -11.85 13.24
C ALA A 30 0.53 -12.66 12.99
N GLY A 31 0.25 -13.69 13.82
CA GLY A 31 -0.94 -14.53 13.67
C GLY A 31 -0.82 -15.58 12.57
N GLN A 32 0.40 -15.96 12.17
CA GLN A 32 0.66 -17.01 11.17
C GLN A 32 1.32 -18.24 11.81
N PRO A 33 0.61 -18.99 12.68
CA PRO A 33 1.20 -20.08 13.46
C PRO A 33 1.70 -21.24 12.59
N ASP A 34 1.01 -21.55 11.48
CA ASP A 34 1.44 -22.63 10.58
C ASP A 34 2.74 -22.29 9.84
N SER A 35 2.90 -21.02 9.46
CA SER A 35 4.15 -20.53 8.86
C SER A 35 5.29 -20.51 9.87
N ALA A 36 5.02 -20.13 11.12
CA ALA A 36 5.99 -20.20 12.21
C ALA A 36 6.46 -21.64 12.49
N ARG A 37 5.53 -22.61 12.50
CA ARG A 37 5.85 -24.04 12.67
C ARG A 37 6.71 -24.56 11.52
N ALA A 38 6.41 -24.20 10.28
CA ALA A 38 7.19 -24.61 9.12
C ALA A 38 8.65 -24.10 9.20
N VAL A 39 8.85 -22.86 9.65
CA VAL A 39 10.20 -22.30 9.87
C VAL A 39 10.92 -23.01 11.04
N ALA A 40 10.21 -23.28 12.13
CA ALA A 40 10.77 -24.00 13.28
C ALA A 40 11.15 -25.46 12.94
N GLN A 41 10.35 -26.16 12.13
CA GLN A 41 10.67 -27.50 11.62
C GLN A 41 11.94 -27.49 10.75
N ARG A 42 12.09 -26.49 9.88
CA ARG A 42 13.31 -26.33 9.06
C ARG A 42 14.55 -26.03 9.89
N LEU A 43 14.41 -25.34 11.04
CA LEU A 43 15.50 -25.15 12.00
C LEU A 43 15.95 -26.46 12.64
N VAL A 44 15.01 -27.35 12.98
CA VAL A 44 15.31 -28.67 13.54
C VAL A 44 15.92 -29.62 12.50
N ALA A 45 15.42 -29.59 11.27
CA ALA A 45 15.92 -30.42 10.15
C ALA A 45 17.21 -29.88 9.51
N GLY A 46 17.66 -28.69 9.91
CA GLY A 46 18.82 -28.03 9.33
C GLY A 46 20.17 -28.69 9.69
N PRO A 47 21.22 -28.41 8.89
CA PRO A 47 22.58 -28.90 9.14
C PRO A 47 23.24 -28.24 10.35
N ASP A 48 22.77 -27.07 10.79
CA ASP A 48 23.29 -26.36 11.96
C ASP A 48 22.79 -26.99 13.26
N THR A 49 23.63 -27.83 13.87
CA THR A 49 23.36 -28.53 15.13
C THR A 49 23.13 -27.59 16.31
N LYS A 50 23.66 -26.35 16.27
CA LYS A 50 23.46 -25.36 17.34
C LYS A 50 22.05 -24.77 17.32
N GLN A 51 21.36 -24.79 16.19
CA GLN A 51 20.01 -24.24 16.03
C GLN A 51 18.90 -25.27 16.29
N ARG A 52 19.21 -26.57 16.30
CA ARG A 52 18.24 -27.63 16.62
C ARG A 52 17.53 -27.46 17.97
N PRO A 53 18.23 -27.20 19.10
CA PRO A 53 17.54 -27.01 20.38
C PRO A 53 16.62 -25.79 20.36
N VAL A 54 17.01 -24.71 19.65
CA VAL A 54 16.18 -23.50 19.48
C VAL A 54 14.93 -23.82 18.68
N GLY A 55 15.04 -24.59 17.59
CA GLY A 55 13.90 -25.05 16.80
C GLY A 55 12.94 -25.95 17.58
N GLN A 56 13.46 -26.86 18.43
CA GLN A 56 12.65 -27.72 19.29
C GLN A 56 11.91 -26.93 20.36
N GLN A 57 12.58 -25.97 21.02
CA GLN A 57 11.95 -25.06 21.99
C GLN A 57 10.84 -24.22 21.34
N LEU A 58 11.05 -23.74 20.11
CA LEU A 58 10.04 -23.02 19.33
C LEU A 58 8.82 -23.89 19.00
N LEU A 59 9.02 -25.14 18.59
CA LEU A 59 7.91 -26.06 18.34
C LEU A 59 7.13 -26.37 19.62
N ALA A 60 7.82 -26.56 20.75
CA ALA A 60 7.19 -26.78 22.05
C ALA A 60 6.37 -25.55 22.49
N ALA A 61 6.91 -24.34 22.33
CA ALA A 61 6.20 -23.10 22.65
C ALA A 61 4.96 -22.89 21.75
N LEU A 62 5.08 -23.17 20.45
CA LEU A 62 3.98 -23.08 19.48
C LEU A 62 2.89 -24.14 19.70
N ALA A 63 3.25 -25.31 20.23
CA ALA A 63 2.30 -26.37 20.58
C ALA A 63 1.60 -26.10 21.92
N ALA A 64 2.33 -25.56 22.91
CA ALA A 64 1.79 -25.23 24.23
C ALA A 64 0.85 -24.01 24.21
N SER A 65 0.91 -23.19 23.16
CA SER A 65 0.08 -21.98 23.05
C SER A 65 -0.46 -21.82 21.63
N PRO A 66 -1.55 -22.54 21.28
CA PRO A 66 -2.20 -22.44 19.97
C PRO A 66 -2.76 -21.02 19.68
N ASN A 67 -2.90 -20.18 20.71
CA ASN A 67 -3.31 -18.77 20.64
C ASN A 67 -2.15 -17.78 20.86
N LEU A 68 -0.94 -18.08 20.39
CA LEU A 68 0.19 -17.12 20.37
C LEU A 68 -0.01 -15.94 19.41
N ALA A 69 -1.13 -15.90 18.66
CA ALA A 69 -1.56 -14.70 18.00
C ALA A 69 -1.74 -13.62 19.07
N ALA A 70 -0.74 -12.75 19.21
CA ALA A 70 -0.91 -11.49 19.90
C ALA A 70 -2.19 -10.86 19.33
N PRO A 71 -3.09 -10.29 20.16
CA PRO A 71 -4.23 -9.55 19.64
C PRO A 71 -3.66 -8.59 18.61
N ALA A 72 -4.04 -8.78 17.33
CA ALA A 72 -3.36 -8.20 16.18
C ALA A 72 -3.06 -6.75 16.51
N ARG A 73 -1.79 -6.45 16.85
CA ARG A 73 -1.44 -5.10 17.28
C ARG A 73 -1.91 -4.22 16.14
N PRO A 74 -2.84 -3.28 16.37
CA PRO A 74 -3.45 -2.56 15.28
C PRO A 74 -2.30 -1.96 14.49
N VAL A 75 -2.17 -2.37 13.22
CA VAL A 75 -1.26 -1.67 12.29
C VAL A 75 -1.58 -0.20 12.50
N VAL A 76 -0.57 0.60 12.82
CA VAL A 76 -0.79 2.00 13.17
C VAL A 76 -1.62 2.64 12.06
N GLY A 77 -2.75 3.23 12.44
CA GLY A 77 -3.72 3.78 11.51
C GLY A 77 -4.87 2.85 11.08
N ASN A 78 -4.88 1.53 11.31
CA ASN A 78 -5.99 0.66 10.85
C ASN A 78 -7.34 0.98 11.51
N VAL A 79 -7.34 1.28 12.81
CA VAL A 79 -8.56 1.70 13.52
C VAL A 79 -9.03 3.05 12.99
N LEU A 80 -8.10 3.95 12.68
CA LEU A 80 -8.41 5.27 12.13
C LEU A 80 -8.90 5.18 10.68
N LEU A 81 -8.33 4.27 9.88
CA LEU A 81 -8.77 3.92 8.54
C LEU A 81 -10.20 3.38 8.55
N ALA A 82 -10.50 2.42 9.43
CA ALA A 82 -11.87 1.89 9.55
C ALA A 82 -12.88 2.99 9.91
N LYS A 83 -12.51 3.89 10.83
CA LYS A 83 -13.33 5.06 11.17
C LYS A 83 -13.49 6.01 9.98
N ALA A 84 -12.42 6.27 9.21
CA ALA A 84 -12.46 7.12 8.02
C ALA A 84 -13.41 6.56 6.96
N GLN A 85 -13.32 5.24 6.71
CA GLN A 85 -14.19 4.52 5.78
C GLN A 85 -15.67 4.57 6.20
N GLN A 86 -15.95 4.35 7.49
CA GLN A 86 -17.31 4.47 8.02
C GLN A 86 -17.86 5.90 7.93
N ALA A 87 -16.99 6.89 7.94
CA ALA A 87 -17.34 8.30 7.81
C ALA A 87 -17.44 8.77 6.34
N GLU A 88 -17.15 7.94 5.33
CA GLU A 88 -17.24 8.32 3.91
C GLU A 88 -18.60 8.92 3.49
N PRO A 89 -19.75 8.46 4.04
CA PRO A 89 -21.04 9.13 3.78
C PRO A 89 -21.11 10.58 4.29
N ARG A 90 -20.18 11.00 5.15
CA ARG A 90 -20.06 12.34 5.73
C ARG A 90 -18.73 12.96 5.28
N PRO A 91 -18.68 13.62 4.11
CA PRO A 91 -17.42 13.98 3.45
C PRO A 91 -16.50 14.86 4.30
N ALA A 92 -17.05 15.80 5.07
CA ALA A 92 -16.27 16.65 5.97
C ALA A 92 -15.60 15.85 7.10
N GLN A 93 -16.28 14.84 7.64
CA GLN A 93 -15.74 14.00 8.71
C GLN A 93 -14.69 13.03 8.16
N ALA A 94 -14.98 12.36 7.03
CA ALA A 94 -14.02 11.49 6.36
C ALA A 94 -12.75 12.25 5.96
N THR A 95 -12.87 13.46 5.42
CA THR A 95 -11.71 14.30 5.07
C THR A 95 -10.78 14.51 6.27
N LYS A 96 -11.33 14.89 7.43
CA LYS A 96 -10.52 15.10 8.65
C LYS A 96 -9.82 13.81 9.11
N LEU A 97 -10.53 12.68 9.06
CA LEU A 97 -9.98 11.39 9.47
C LEU A 97 -8.88 10.92 8.51
N TYR A 98 -9.07 11.10 7.20
CA TYR A 98 -8.06 10.78 6.20
C TYR A 98 -6.83 11.70 6.30
N GLN A 99 -7.00 13.00 6.56
CA GLN A 99 -5.88 13.91 6.83
C GLN A 99 -5.09 13.50 8.07
N GLN A 100 -5.78 13.18 9.17
CA GLN A 100 -5.14 12.68 10.38
C GLN A 100 -4.41 11.36 10.13
N LEU A 101 -4.98 10.49 9.29
CA LEU A 101 -4.38 9.21 8.93
C LEU A 101 -3.10 9.38 8.11
N LEU A 102 -3.09 10.27 7.14
CA LEU A 102 -1.89 10.59 6.36
C LEU A 102 -0.80 11.23 7.22
N ALA A 103 -1.16 12.05 8.21
CA ALA A 103 -0.19 12.64 9.13
C ALA A 103 0.40 11.64 10.15
N THR A 104 -0.39 10.66 10.59
CA THR A 104 0.01 9.74 11.67
C THR A 104 0.52 8.40 11.19
N ALA A 105 0.14 7.97 9.98
CA ALA A 105 0.48 6.68 9.42
C ALA A 105 0.75 6.74 7.90
N PRO A 106 1.67 7.61 7.43
CA PRO A 106 1.95 7.75 5.99
C PRO A 106 2.55 6.49 5.36
N PHE A 107 3.17 5.62 6.16
CA PHE A 107 3.67 4.30 5.74
C PHE A 107 2.56 3.24 5.57
N ASN A 108 1.30 3.54 5.92
CA ASN A 108 0.20 2.60 5.75
C ASN A 108 -0.33 2.71 4.31
N GLU A 109 0.23 1.89 3.42
CA GLU A 109 -0.14 1.82 2.00
C GLU A 109 -1.67 1.77 1.78
N LYS A 110 -2.37 0.90 2.53
CA LYS A 110 -3.83 0.74 2.42
C LYS A 110 -4.58 2.01 2.79
N ALA A 111 -4.09 2.71 3.82
CA ALA A 111 -4.66 3.97 4.26
C ALA A 111 -4.49 5.07 3.21
N VAL A 112 -3.28 5.19 2.64
CA VAL A 112 -3.00 6.17 1.59
C VAL A 112 -3.89 5.92 0.36
N LEU A 113 -3.97 4.66 -0.10
CA LEU A 113 -4.82 4.29 -1.23
C LEU A 113 -6.30 4.60 -0.97
N ALA A 114 -6.79 4.33 0.24
CA ALA A 114 -8.17 4.64 0.61
C ALA A 114 -8.43 6.14 0.63
N ALA A 115 -7.52 6.94 1.19
CA ALA A 115 -7.61 8.40 1.20
C ALA A 115 -7.62 8.96 -0.23
N ALA A 116 -6.72 8.49 -1.09
CA ALA A 116 -6.65 8.91 -2.48
C ALA A 116 -7.92 8.57 -3.26
N ARG A 117 -8.46 7.36 -3.09
CA ARG A 117 -9.74 6.96 -3.70
C ARG A 117 -10.88 7.84 -3.21
N PHE A 118 -10.93 8.13 -1.91
CA PHE A 118 -11.93 9.03 -1.35
C PHE A 118 -11.83 10.44 -1.95
N TYR A 119 -10.64 11.02 -2.07
CA TYR A 119 -10.49 12.33 -2.70
C TYR A 119 -10.88 12.32 -4.19
N ALA A 120 -10.55 11.24 -4.91
CA ALA A 120 -10.98 11.07 -6.30
C ALA A 120 -12.52 11.02 -6.43
N THR A 121 -13.23 10.28 -5.56
CA THR A 121 -14.70 10.24 -5.59
C THR A 121 -15.36 11.57 -5.23
N GLN A 122 -14.68 12.40 -4.44
CA GLN A 122 -15.12 13.76 -4.11
C GLN A 122 -14.80 14.80 -5.20
N ARG A 123 -14.33 14.35 -6.39
CA ARG A 123 -13.87 15.24 -7.47
C ARG A 123 -12.75 16.19 -7.03
N ARG A 124 -11.87 15.70 -6.15
CA ARG A 124 -10.69 16.42 -5.64
C ARG A 124 -9.40 15.71 -6.10
N PRO A 125 -9.11 15.68 -7.40
CA PRO A 125 -7.99 14.91 -7.95
C PRO A 125 -6.62 15.41 -7.46
N SER A 126 -6.46 16.72 -7.23
CA SER A 126 -5.22 17.29 -6.70
C SER A 126 -4.92 16.79 -5.28
N ASP A 127 -5.94 16.65 -4.42
CA ASP A 127 -5.77 16.10 -3.07
C ASP A 127 -5.46 14.60 -3.10
N ALA A 128 -6.06 13.86 -4.06
CA ALA A 128 -5.72 12.45 -4.27
C ALA A 128 -4.25 12.28 -4.69
N TYR A 129 -3.79 13.13 -5.61
CA TYR A 129 -2.40 13.16 -6.06
C TYR A 129 -1.43 13.46 -4.91
N GLU A 130 -1.68 14.50 -4.10
CA GLU A 130 -0.81 14.83 -2.97
C GLU A 130 -0.78 13.74 -1.90
N ALA A 131 -1.92 13.11 -1.59
CA ALA A 131 -1.97 11.99 -0.67
C ALA A 131 -1.07 10.82 -1.14
N LEU A 132 -1.11 10.50 -2.44
CA LEU A 132 -0.29 9.44 -3.04
C LEU A 132 1.19 9.84 -3.08
N ARG A 133 1.51 11.09 -3.42
CA ARG A 133 2.88 11.61 -3.39
C ARG A 133 3.51 11.46 -2.01
N LEU A 134 2.78 11.84 -0.96
CA LEU A 134 3.23 11.66 0.43
C LEU A 134 3.42 10.19 0.79
N GLY A 135 2.47 9.32 0.41
CA GLY A 135 2.61 7.89 0.66
C GLY A 135 3.76 7.23 -0.09
N LEU A 136 4.11 7.71 -1.29
CA LEU A 136 5.25 7.23 -2.06
C LEU A 136 6.61 7.64 -1.48
N VAL A 137 6.69 8.78 -0.78
CA VAL A 137 7.91 9.15 -0.04
C VAL A 137 8.24 8.09 1.01
N GLU A 138 7.22 7.60 1.72
CA GLU A 138 7.39 6.57 2.75
C GLU A 138 7.41 5.14 2.19
N ASN A 139 6.80 4.90 1.02
CA ASN A 139 6.67 3.59 0.39
C ASN A 139 7.11 3.61 -1.08
N PRO A 140 8.38 3.96 -1.38
CA PRO A 140 8.83 4.22 -2.76
C PRO A 140 8.87 2.97 -3.66
N ALA A 141 8.73 1.78 -3.09
CA ALA A 141 8.70 0.52 -3.84
C ALA A 141 7.29 -0.06 -3.99
N SER A 142 6.25 0.65 -3.54
CA SER A 142 4.87 0.15 -3.60
C SER A 142 4.29 0.28 -5.01
N LEU A 143 4.23 -0.86 -5.73
CA LEU A 143 3.58 -0.94 -7.03
C LEU A 143 2.12 -0.43 -7.01
N PRO A 144 1.28 -0.80 -6.02
CA PRO A 144 -0.08 -0.27 -5.94
C PRO A 144 -0.15 1.26 -5.82
N LEU A 145 0.75 1.87 -5.04
CA LEU A 145 0.80 3.34 -4.89
C LEU A 145 1.31 4.02 -6.14
N GLU A 146 2.34 3.48 -6.80
CA GLU A 146 2.86 4.01 -8.06
C GLU A 146 1.78 3.98 -9.16
N GLN A 147 1.06 2.86 -9.29
CA GLN A 147 -0.06 2.76 -10.24
C GLN A 147 -1.15 3.78 -9.93
N ALA A 148 -1.56 3.89 -8.67
CA ALA A 148 -2.58 4.85 -8.25
C ALA A 148 -2.12 6.30 -8.49
N PHE A 149 -0.85 6.60 -8.24
CA PHE A 149 -0.25 7.91 -8.46
C PHE A 149 -0.30 8.33 -9.92
N VAL A 150 0.08 7.43 -10.84
CA VAL A 150 0.00 7.66 -12.28
C VAL A 150 -1.44 8.01 -12.69
N LEU A 151 -2.42 7.24 -12.21
CA LEU A 151 -3.82 7.48 -12.54
C LEU A 151 -4.35 8.79 -11.93
N ALA A 152 -3.98 9.11 -10.70
CA ALA A 152 -4.38 10.36 -10.04
C ALA A 152 -3.74 11.59 -10.71
N ALA A 153 -2.50 11.48 -11.20
CA ALA A 153 -1.85 12.53 -11.96
C ALA A 153 -2.60 12.83 -13.27
N ALA A 154 -3.09 11.81 -13.98
CA ALA A 154 -3.92 12.00 -15.15
C ALA A 154 -5.24 12.73 -14.81
N ASP A 155 -5.91 12.32 -13.73
CA ASP A 155 -7.14 12.96 -13.27
C ASP A 155 -6.94 14.41 -12.84
N ALA A 156 -5.76 14.75 -12.32
CA ALA A 156 -5.40 16.10 -11.87
C ALA A 156 -4.87 17.01 -13.00
N GLY A 157 -4.79 16.51 -14.25
CA GLY A 157 -4.17 17.25 -15.36
C GLY A 157 -2.64 17.36 -15.26
N LEU A 158 -2.01 16.59 -14.37
CA LEU A 158 -0.57 16.54 -14.10
C LEU A 158 0.10 15.32 -14.78
N ALA A 159 -0.45 14.88 -15.91
CA ALA A 159 -0.04 13.65 -16.59
C ALA A 159 1.46 13.59 -16.90
N GLU A 160 2.09 14.73 -17.20
CA GLU A 160 3.53 14.80 -17.48
C GLU A 160 4.39 14.45 -16.25
N LEU A 161 3.89 14.72 -15.04
CA LEU A 161 4.59 14.36 -13.79
C LEU A 161 4.58 12.86 -13.51
N ALA A 162 3.73 12.09 -14.19
CA ALA A 162 3.62 10.64 -14.03
C ALA A 162 4.55 9.83 -14.97
N GLN A 163 5.24 10.47 -15.92
CA GLN A 163 6.11 9.76 -16.86
C GLN A 163 7.23 8.97 -16.17
N PRO A 164 7.97 9.51 -15.18
CA PRO A 164 9.02 8.74 -14.50
C PRO A 164 8.46 7.51 -13.78
N ALA A 165 7.25 7.61 -13.22
CA ALA A 165 6.59 6.49 -12.56
C ALA A 165 6.14 5.41 -13.56
N LEU A 166 5.64 5.80 -14.74
CA LEU A 166 5.33 4.85 -15.82
C LEU A 166 6.57 4.08 -16.30
N GLU A 167 7.70 4.78 -16.47
CA GLU A 167 8.97 4.16 -16.85
C GLU A 167 9.47 3.17 -15.80
N GLN A 168 9.34 3.51 -14.51
CA GLN A 168 9.68 2.62 -13.39
C GLN A 168 8.76 1.40 -13.30
N LEU A 169 7.47 1.56 -13.62
CA LEU A 169 6.49 0.47 -13.59
C LEU A 169 6.66 -0.52 -14.75
N ARG A 170 7.13 -0.06 -15.92
CA ARG A 170 7.27 -0.88 -17.13
C ARG A 170 8.03 -2.20 -16.92
N PRO A 171 9.22 -2.25 -16.29
CA PRO A 171 9.92 -3.51 -16.05
C PRO A 171 9.39 -4.30 -14.85
N ARG A 172 8.53 -3.69 -14.01
CA ARG A 172 8.07 -4.27 -12.74
C ARG A 172 6.65 -4.86 -12.82
N LEU A 173 5.90 -4.53 -13.86
CA LEU A 173 4.56 -5.05 -14.12
C LEU A 173 4.60 -6.09 -15.25
N ASP A 174 3.67 -7.04 -15.17
CA ASP A 174 3.37 -7.91 -16.29
C ASP A 174 2.93 -7.08 -17.52
N PRO A 175 3.32 -7.46 -18.76
CA PRO A 175 2.98 -6.69 -19.95
C PRO A 175 1.48 -6.40 -20.11
N ALA A 176 0.60 -7.34 -19.76
CA ALA A 176 -0.84 -7.13 -19.84
C ALA A 176 -1.33 -6.12 -18.79
N ALA A 177 -0.78 -6.18 -17.58
CA ALA A 177 -1.08 -5.21 -16.53
C ALA A 177 -0.61 -3.80 -16.89
N TYR A 178 0.58 -3.68 -17.48
CA TYR A 178 1.10 -2.39 -17.94
C TYR A 178 0.29 -1.80 -19.10
N ALA A 179 -0.13 -2.62 -20.07
CA ALA A 179 -1.00 -2.18 -21.15
C ALA A 179 -2.36 -1.67 -20.63
N ASN A 180 -2.95 -2.38 -19.67
CA ASN A 180 -4.19 -1.94 -19.01
C ASN A 180 -4.01 -0.63 -18.25
N LEU A 181 -2.87 -0.42 -17.58
CA LEU A 181 -2.56 0.82 -16.90
C LEU A 181 -2.45 2.00 -17.89
N LEU A 182 -1.74 1.81 -19.01
CA LEU A 182 -1.62 2.84 -20.05
C LEU A 182 -2.97 3.22 -20.66
N ALA A 183 -3.84 2.23 -20.91
CA ALA A 183 -5.19 2.48 -21.41
C ALA A 183 -6.01 3.32 -20.42
N GLN A 184 -5.96 2.98 -19.12
CA GLN A 184 -6.63 3.75 -18.07
C GLN A 184 -6.08 5.18 -17.94
N PHE A 185 -4.76 5.33 -17.99
CA PHE A 185 -4.09 6.62 -17.94
C PHE A 185 -4.50 7.53 -19.11
N ALA A 186 -4.49 7.00 -20.34
CA ALA A 186 -4.90 7.73 -21.52
C ALA A 186 -6.39 8.15 -21.46
N ALA A 187 -7.26 7.24 -21.03
CA ALA A 187 -8.69 7.53 -20.88
C ALA A 187 -8.96 8.64 -19.86
N ARG A 188 -8.29 8.62 -18.70
CA ARG A 188 -8.42 9.66 -17.67
C ARG A 188 -7.91 11.02 -18.15
N ARG A 189 -6.77 11.04 -18.83
CA ARG A 189 -6.21 12.27 -19.42
C ARG A 189 -7.16 12.88 -20.46
N ALA A 190 -7.77 12.04 -21.30
CA ALA A 190 -8.75 12.49 -22.29
C ALA A 190 -10.01 13.05 -21.61
N ALA A 191 -10.51 12.39 -20.56
CA ALA A 191 -11.66 12.87 -19.78
C ALA A 191 -11.39 14.22 -19.13
N HIS A 192 -10.20 14.44 -18.56
CA HIS A 192 -9.80 15.73 -18.01
C HIS A 192 -9.74 16.82 -19.09
N ALA A 193 -9.13 16.52 -20.24
CA ALA A 193 -9.05 17.46 -21.36
C ALA A 193 -10.44 17.85 -21.89
N ALA A 194 -11.37 16.89 -22.00
CA ALA A 194 -12.75 17.17 -22.39
C ALA A 194 -13.46 18.08 -21.38
N ALA A 195 -13.31 17.82 -20.08
CA ALA A 195 -13.91 18.66 -19.04
C ALA A 195 -13.40 20.11 -19.07
N MET A 196 -12.13 20.33 -19.40
CA MET A 196 -11.55 21.67 -19.56
C MET A 196 -12.02 22.37 -20.84
N ALA A 197 -12.22 21.62 -21.93
CA ALA A 197 -12.77 22.16 -23.18
C ALA A 197 -14.22 22.61 -23.01
N ASP A 198 -15.06 21.82 -22.33
CA ASP A 198 -16.46 22.17 -22.06
C ASP A 198 -16.58 23.45 -21.23
N PHE A 199 -15.76 23.60 -20.19
CA PHE A 199 -15.70 24.83 -19.39
C PHE A 199 -15.31 26.06 -20.22
N SER A 200 -14.41 25.89 -21.20
CA SER A 200 -13.96 26.99 -22.06
C SER A 200 -15.01 27.39 -23.11
N ALA A 201 -15.84 26.44 -23.56
CA ALA A 201 -16.91 26.69 -24.52
C ALA A 201 -18.09 27.47 -23.91
N ASP A 202 -18.42 27.21 -22.64
CA ASP A 202 -19.50 27.90 -21.92
C ASP A 202 -19.14 29.35 -21.52
N ALA A 203 -17.84 29.68 -21.54
CA ALA A 203 -17.34 31.04 -21.27
C ALA A 203 -17.38 31.99 -22.48
N ALA A 204 -17.82 31.52 -23.66
CA ALA A 204 -17.94 32.36 -24.85
C ALA A 204 -19.23 33.21 -24.80
N PRO A 205 -19.16 34.56 -24.85
CA PRO A 205 -20.35 35.41 -24.75
C PRO A 205 -21.29 35.18 -25.95
N PRO A 206 -22.62 35.29 -25.76
CA PRO A 206 -23.58 35.14 -26.86
C PRO A 206 -23.31 36.23 -27.90
N VAL A 207 -22.96 35.79 -29.11
CA VAL A 207 -22.84 36.67 -30.27
C VAL A 207 -24.24 37.21 -30.58
N LEU A 208 -24.50 38.45 -30.17
CA LEU A 208 -25.67 39.22 -30.60
C LEU A 208 -25.64 39.30 -32.14
N ARG A 209 -26.52 38.55 -32.79
CA ARG A 209 -26.73 38.67 -34.24
C ARG A 209 -27.45 40.00 -34.53
N PRO A 210 -26.99 40.76 -35.55
CA PRO A 210 -27.60 42.02 -35.96
C PRO A 210 -28.99 41.83 -36.60
#